data_AF-A0A839E4E2-F1
#
_entry.id   AF-A0A839E4E2-F1
#
_cell.length_a   1.000
_cell.length_b   1.000
_cell.length_c   1.000
_cell.angle_alpha   90.00
_cell.angle_beta   90.00
_cell.angle_gamma   90.00
#
_symmetry.space_group_name_H-M   'P 1'
#
loop_
_entity.id
_entity.type
_entity.pdbx_description
1 polymer ?
#
loop_
_entity_poly.entity_id
_entity_poly.type
_entity_poly.pdbx_seq_one_letter_code
_entity_poly.pdbx_strand_id
1 'polypeptide(L)'
;MTDGDYARLEDELERALDPDSEEAWDRGHVSDPGGLLAQARSTAVRLVSESGGSLRSMVVRAGPVALELNWADSAPAEASAPADPVRATAAPDVPIAGSDPELTHVCAPLVGVFYLAPGPDQPPFVRVGDTVASGQQVGIVEAMKLMVPVEATTSGIVTEMPVADAESVEYGQALLAVRPVEQS
;
A
#
# COMPACT_ATOMS: atom_id res chain seq x y z
N MET A 1 13.00 49.95 8.40
CA MET A 1 11.69 49.37 8.75
C MET A 1 11.31 49.89 10.11
N THR A 2 10.15 50.51 10.14
CA THR A 2 9.55 51.20 11.28
C THR A 2 8.32 50.42 11.72
N ASP A 3 7.90 50.64 12.96
CA ASP A 3 6.76 49.97 13.60
C ASP A 3 5.48 49.93 12.71
N GLY A 4 5.19 51.05 12.04
CA GLY A 4 4.04 51.16 11.11
C GLY A 4 4.15 50.37 9.79
N ASP A 5 5.32 49.85 9.43
CA ASP A 5 5.45 48.93 8.28
C ASP A 5 4.91 47.53 8.63
N TYR A 6 5.05 47.11 9.90
CA TYR A 6 4.55 45.82 10.38
C TYR A 6 3.02 45.81 10.54
N ALA A 7 2.45 46.85 11.16
CA ALA A 7 0.99 46.93 11.34
C ALA A 7 0.21 46.88 10.01
N ARG A 8 0.80 47.39 8.92
CA ARG A 8 0.21 47.30 7.57
C ARG A 8 0.32 45.89 6.98
N LEU A 9 1.44 45.21 7.21
CA LEU A 9 1.63 43.82 6.79
C LEU A 9 0.72 42.87 7.57
N GLU A 10 0.47 43.13 8.85
CA GLU A 10 -0.45 42.33 9.68
C GLU A 10 -1.90 42.50 9.21
N ASP A 11 -2.38 43.73 8.92
CA ASP A 11 -3.72 43.97 8.35
C ASP A 11 -3.89 43.32 6.96
N GLU A 12 -2.88 43.39 6.08
CA GLU A 12 -2.91 42.68 4.78
C GLU A 12 -2.85 41.15 4.95
N LEU A 13 -2.13 40.62 5.93
CA LEU A 13 -2.07 39.18 6.21
C LEU A 13 -3.37 38.67 6.82
N GLU A 14 -3.99 39.42 7.74
CA GLU A 14 -5.25 39.05 8.38
C GLU A 14 -6.41 39.07 7.37
N ARG A 15 -6.45 40.07 6.46
CA ARG A 15 -7.37 40.06 5.31
C ARG A 15 -7.11 38.92 4.32
N ALA A 16 -5.88 38.44 4.18
CA ALA A 16 -5.53 37.31 3.32
C ALA A 16 -5.80 35.94 3.95
N LEU A 17 -6.09 35.90 5.26
CA LEU A 17 -6.42 34.70 6.03
C LEU A 17 -7.91 34.61 6.42
N ASP A 18 -8.73 35.57 5.97
CA ASP A 18 -10.17 35.59 6.22
C ASP A 18 -10.88 34.41 5.50
N PRO A 19 -11.52 33.48 6.24
CA PRO A 19 -12.11 32.27 5.67
C PRO A 19 -13.45 32.51 4.94
N ASP A 20 -14.06 33.69 5.10
CA ASP A 20 -15.32 34.08 4.45
C ASP A 20 -15.06 34.78 3.10
N SER A 21 -13.79 35.01 2.74
CA SER A 21 -13.41 35.60 1.46
C SER A 21 -13.72 34.67 0.27
N GLU A 22 -14.75 35.01 -0.52
CA GLU A 22 -15.19 34.24 -1.71
C GLU A 22 -14.05 33.97 -2.73
N GLU A 23 -13.04 34.84 -2.78
CA GLU A 23 -11.87 34.72 -3.67
C GLU A 23 -10.82 33.66 -3.24
N ALA A 24 -10.91 33.12 -2.01
CA ALA A 24 -10.01 32.05 -1.55
C ALA A 24 -10.43 30.66 -2.07
N TRP A 25 -11.73 30.45 -2.29
CA TRP A 25 -12.31 29.15 -2.64
C TRP A 25 -12.11 28.76 -4.12
N ASP A 26 -11.91 29.73 -5.01
CA ASP A 26 -11.90 29.52 -6.46
C ASP A 26 -10.54 29.05 -7.04
N ARG A 27 -9.48 29.02 -6.22
CA ARG A 27 -8.10 28.78 -6.70
C ARG A 27 -7.64 27.32 -6.76
N GLY A 28 -8.54 26.35 -6.55
CA GLY A 28 -8.20 24.93 -6.41
C GLY A 28 -9.20 23.92 -7.00
N HIS A 29 -10.21 24.36 -7.76
CA HIS A 29 -11.25 23.46 -8.24
C HIS A 29 -10.82 22.70 -9.52
N VAL A 30 -10.58 21.40 -9.39
CA VAL A 30 -10.26 20.49 -10.52
C VAL A 30 -11.47 20.46 -11.47
N SER A 31 -11.36 21.16 -12.61
CA SER A 31 -12.53 21.52 -13.41
C SER A 31 -13.18 20.37 -14.19
N ASP A 32 -12.50 19.22 -14.33
CA ASP A 32 -13.09 17.96 -14.83
C ASP A 32 -12.27 16.73 -14.38
N PRO A 33 -12.63 16.07 -13.27
CA PRO A 33 -11.97 14.83 -12.85
C PRO A 33 -12.28 13.63 -13.78
N GLY A 34 -13.40 13.66 -14.50
CA GLY A 34 -13.82 12.59 -15.41
C GLY A 34 -12.95 12.56 -16.68
N GLY A 35 -12.77 13.73 -17.31
CA GLY A 35 -11.86 13.91 -18.44
C GLY A 35 -10.41 13.60 -18.07
N LEU A 36 -9.98 13.96 -16.86
CA LEU A 36 -8.63 13.64 -16.38
C LEU A 36 -8.43 12.11 -16.20
N LEU A 37 -9.45 11.38 -15.71
CA LEU A 37 -9.41 9.90 -15.60
C LEU A 37 -9.43 9.23 -16.97
N ALA A 38 -10.25 9.73 -17.88
CA ALA A 38 -10.26 9.26 -19.27
C ALA A 38 -8.89 9.48 -19.94
N GLN A 39 -8.25 10.62 -19.72
CA GLN A 39 -6.93 10.95 -20.25
C GLN A 39 -5.83 10.06 -19.64
N ALA A 40 -5.80 9.90 -18.31
CA ALA A 40 -4.82 9.07 -17.63
C ALA A 40 -4.94 7.59 -18.04
N ARG A 41 -6.17 7.07 -18.16
CA ARG A 41 -6.46 5.73 -18.66
C ARG A 41 -6.01 5.55 -20.11
N SER A 42 -6.30 6.51 -20.99
CA SER A 42 -5.91 6.48 -22.41
C SER A 42 -4.38 6.42 -22.56
N THR A 43 -3.66 7.27 -21.83
CA THR A 43 -2.19 7.29 -21.80
C THR A 43 -1.62 5.95 -21.32
N ALA A 44 -2.19 5.38 -20.25
CA ALA A 44 -1.75 4.10 -19.70
C ALA A 44 -1.94 2.93 -20.70
N VAL A 45 -3.11 2.84 -21.34
CA VAL A 45 -3.38 1.83 -22.38
C VAL A 45 -2.41 1.96 -23.56
N ARG A 46 -2.06 3.18 -23.97
CA ARG A 46 -1.08 3.41 -25.05
C ARG A 46 0.31 2.92 -24.66
N LEU A 47 0.78 3.23 -23.45
CA LEU A 47 2.07 2.77 -22.94
C LEU A 47 2.17 1.23 -22.90
N VAL A 48 1.12 0.55 -22.46
CA VAL A 48 1.04 -0.94 -22.45
C VAL A 48 0.99 -1.54 -23.85
N SER A 49 0.40 -0.84 -24.83
CA SER A 49 0.36 -1.31 -26.21
C SER A 49 1.69 -1.11 -26.95
N GLU A 50 2.47 -0.09 -26.57
CA GLU A 50 3.74 0.27 -27.21
C GLU A 50 4.97 -0.43 -26.57
N SER A 51 4.90 -0.80 -25.29
CA SER A 51 6.07 -1.33 -24.54
C SER A 51 6.43 -2.78 -24.87
N GLY A 52 5.50 -3.59 -25.39
CA GLY A 52 5.71 -5.00 -25.77
C GLY A 52 6.04 -5.97 -24.63
N GLY A 53 6.27 -5.49 -23.41
CA GLY A 53 6.59 -6.30 -22.22
C GLY A 53 5.36 -6.79 -21.46
N SER A 54 5.53 -7.86 -20.68
CA SER A 54 4.47 -8.37 -19.81
C SER A 54 4.27 -7.44 -18.62
N LEU A 55 3.16 -6.71 -18.58
CA LEU A 55 2.78 -5.85 -17.47
C LEU A 55 2.37 -6.71 -16.25
N ARG A 56 3.00 -6.49 -15.10
CA ARG A 56 2.68 -7.17 -13.84
C ARG A 56 1.65 -6.42 -13.00
N SER A 57 1.71 -5.09 -12.98
CA SER A 57 0.75 -4.25 -12.25
C SER A 57 0.65 -2.86 -12.86
N MET A 58 -0.52 -2.24 -12.76
CA MET A 58 -0.78 -0.88 -13.21
C MET A 58 -1.80 -0.19 -12.29
N VAL A 59 -1.42 0.96 -11.76
CA VAL A 59 -2.27 1.82 -10.91
C VAL A 59 -2.38 3.18 -11.59
N VAL A 60 -3.59 3.58 -11.98
CA VAL A 60 -3.93 4.89 -12.59
C VAL A 60 -4.94 5.59 -11.67
N ARG A 61 -4.93 6.92 -11.50
CA ARG A 61 -5.94 7.58 -10.62
C ARG A 61 -6.66 8.87 -11.13
N ALA A 62 -6.01 9.79 -11.88
CA ALA A 62 -6.49 11.19 -12.22
C ALA A 62 -6.79 12.28 -11.12
N GLY A 63 -6.02 13.40 -11.08
CA GLY A 63 -6.14 14.53 -10.11
C GLY A 63 -5.14 14.48 -8.92
N PRO A 64 -5.57 14.11 -7.68
CA PRO A 64 -4.69 13.71 -6.56
C PRO A 64 -3.87 12.42 -6.81
N VAL A 65 -3.01 12.35 -7.85
CA VAL A 65 -2.78 11.06 -8.55
C VAL A 65 -1.39 10.70 -9.05
N ALA A 66 -1.20 9.38 -9.12
CA ALA A 66 -0.08 8.71 -9.75
C ALA A 66 -0.54 7.77 -10.88
N LEU A 67 0.37 7.53 -11.82
CA LEU A 67 0.35 6.40 -12.75
C LEU A 67 1.60 5.56 -12.48
N GLU A 68 1.42 4.39 -11.86
CA GLU A 68 2.51 3.45 -11.56
C GLU A 68 2.36 2.22 -12.44
N LEU A 69 3.43 1.83 -13.14
CA LEU A 69 3.47 0.70 -14.06
C LEU A 69 4.64 -0.21 -13.67
N ASN A 70 4.34 -1.46 -13.31
CA ASN A 70 5.33 -2.49 -13.01
C ASN A 70 5.38 -3.49 -14.16
N TRP A 71 6.54 -3.63 -14.80
CA TRP A 71 6.77 -4.58 -15.89
C TRP A 71 7.49 -5.82 -15.37
N ALA A 72 7.28 -6.96 -16.01
CA ALA A 72 8.17 -8.08 -15.82
C ALA A 72 9.51 -7.76 -16.50
N ASP A 73 10.59 -7.77 -15.71
CA ASP A 73 11.91 -7.97 -16.28
C ASP A 73 11.90 -9.23 -17.14
N SER A 74 12.15 -9.06 -18.43
CA SER A 74 12.42 -10.18 -19.33
C SER A 74 13.84 -10.66 -19.05
N ALA A 75 13.96 -11.51 -18.03
CA ALA A 75 15.22 -12.16 -17.69
C ALA A 75 15.83 -12.80 -18.96
N PRO A 76 17.12 -12.57 -19.25
CA PRO A 76 17.76 -13.18 -20.41
C PRO A 76 17.76 -14.70 -20.24
N ALA A 77 17.21 -15.40 -21.23
CA ALA A 77 17.25 -16.85 -21.29
C ALA A 77 18.66 -17.31 -21.68
N GLU A 78 19.53 -17.53 -20.69
CA GLU A 78 20.83 -18.19 -20.89
C GLU A 78 20.76 -19.68 -20.55
N ALA A 79 21.61 -20.46 -21.24
CA ALA A 79 21.30 -21.84 -21.60
C ALA A 79 21.87 -22.91 -20.63
N SER A 80 21.27 -24.10 -20.71
CA SER A 80 21.66 -25.30 -19.95
C SER A 80 23.07 -25.80 -20.27
N ALA A 81 23.91 -26.04 -19.24
CA ALA A 81 24.82 -27.20 -19.10
C ALA A 81 25.59 -27.16 -17.75
N PRO A 82 26.07 -28.30 -17.19
CA PRO A 82 26.41 -28.40 -15.76
C PRO A 82 27.91 -28.48 -15.42
N ALA A 83 28.30 -28.02 -14.21
CA ALA A 83 29.40 -28.56 -13.40
C ALA A 83 29.38 -28.04 -11.93
N ASP A 84 29.80 -28.93 -11.03
CA ASP A 84 29.99 -28.92 -9.56
C ASP A 84 30.21 -27.63 -8.72
N PRO A 85 30.01 -27.72 -7.38
CA PRO A 85 29.66 -26.57 -6.55
C PRO A 85 30.84 -25.83 -5.91
N VAL A 86 30.86 -24.50 -6.08
CA VAL A 86 31.51 -23.58 -5.12
C VAL A 86 30.42 -22.83 -4.36
N ARG A 87 30.44 -23.02 -3.04
CA ARG A 87 29.60 -22.31 -2.06
C ARG A 87 29.82 -20.79 -2.17
N ALA A 88 28.92 -20.11 -2.87
CA ALA A 88 28.63 -18.70 -2.64
C ALA A 88 27.48 -18.63 -1.61
N THR A 89 27.67 -17.88 -0.54
CA THR A 89 26.65 -17.71 0.51
C THR A 89 25.48 -16.91 -0.07
N ALA A 90 24.40 -17.60 -0.42
CA ALA A 90 23.13 -16.94 -0.65
C ALA A 90 22.73 -16.14 0.60
N ALA A 91 22.16 -14.94 0.39
CA ALA A 91 21.33 -14.34 1.42
C ALA A 91 20.25 -15.35 1.83
N PRO A 92 19.85 -15.42 3.10
CA PRO A 92 18.88 -16.43 3.53
C PRO A 92 17.56 -16.21 2.80
N ASP A 93 17.28 -17.10 1.86
CA ASP A 93 15.93 -17.51 1.52
C ASP A 93 15.34 -18.02 2.84
N VAL A 94 14.53 -17.18 3.50
CA VAL A 94 13.86 -17.58 4.74
C VAL A 94 12.82 -18.61 4.31
N PRO A 95 12.95 -19.89 4.72
CA PRO A 95 11.98 -20.88 4.33
C PRO A 95 10.65 -20.48 4.95
N ILE A 96 9.65 -20.18 4.10
CA ILE A 96 8.27 -20.00 4.54
C ILE A 96 7.78 -21.37 5.01
N ALA A 97 8.04 -21.66 6.29
CA ALA A 97 7.62 -22.88 6.95
C ALA A 97 6.10 -22.85 7.06
N GLY A 98 5.42 -23.59 6.16
CA GLY A 98 3.97 -23.56 6.04
C GLY A 98 3.42 -23.04 4.70
N SER A 99 4.18 -23.14 3.59
CA SER A 99 3.61 -23.01 2.25
C SER A 99 2.67 -24.16 1.90
N ASP A 100 1.55 -24.27 2.60
CA ASP A 100 0.36 -24.94 2.10
C ASP A 100 -0.16 -24.15 0.90
N PRO A 101 -0.22 -24.73 -0.31
CA PRO A 101 -0.56 -23.99 -1.52
C PRO A 101 -2.02 -23.52 -1.56
N GLU A 102 -2.87 -23.96 -0.63
CA GLU A 102 -4.27 -23.54 -0.51
C GLU A 102 -4.44 -22.31 0.41
N LEU A 103 -3.36 -21.81 1.05
CA LEU A 103 -3.40 -20.66 1.96
C LEU A 103 -2.74 -19.41 1.37
N THR A 104 -3.47 -18.30 1.39
CA THR A 104 -2.95 -16.97 1.05
C THR A 104 -2.46 -16.28 2.31
N HIS A 105 -1.17 -15.94 2.35
CA HIS A 105 -0.58 -15.22 3.47
C HIS A 105 -0.77 -13.71 3.32
N VAL A 106 -1.09 -13.05 4.42
CA VAL A 106 -1.05 -11.59 4.55
C VAL A 106 0.19 -11.24 5.36
N CYS A 107 1.08 -10.45 4.76
CA CYS A 107 2.41 -10.17 5.30
C CYS A 107 2.54 -8.73 5.79
N ALA A 108 3.51 -8.49 6.68
CA ALA A 108 3.86 -7.17 7.16
C ALA A 108 4.38 -6.28 6.01
N PRO A 109 3.77 -5.10 5.77
CA PRO A 109 4.19 -4.22 4.68
C PRO A 109 5.50 -3.47 4.98
N LEU A 110 5.98 -3.51 6.22
CA LEU A 110 7.15 -2.80 6.74
C LEU A 110 7.61 -3.42 8.07
N VAL A 111 8.80 -3.04 8.54
CA VAL A 111 9.34 -3.44 9.86
C VAL A 111 8.71 -2.58 10.95
N GLY A 112 8.15 -3.19 11.99
CA GLY A 112 7.42 -2.46 13.04
C GLY A 112 6.89 -3.34 14.17
N VAL A 113 5.85 -2.87 14.86
CA VAL A 113 5.10 -3.62 15.88
C VAL A 113 3.69 -3.92 15.36
N PHE A 114 3.27 -5.18 15.38
CA PHE A 114 1.97 -5.61 14.90
C PHE A 114 0.92 -5.56 16.01
N TYR A 115 -0.25 -5.00 15.70
CA TYR A 115 -1.40 -4.93 16.60
C TYR A 115 -2.64 -5.54 15.95
N LEU A 116 -3.35 -6.35 16.73
CA LEU A 116 -4.61 -6.98 16.34
C LEU A 116 -5.82 -6.09 16.56
N ALA A 117 -5.70 -5.02 17.35
CA ALA A 117 -6.78 -4.08 17.66
C ALA A 117 -6.37 -2.62 17.36
N PRO A 118 -7.33 -1.72 17.10
CA PRO A 118 -7.07 -0.28 16.94
C PRO A 118 -6.70 0.44 18.26
N GLY A 119 -6.67 -0.26 19.39
CA GLY A 119 -6.24 0.25 20.70
C GLY A 119 -6.40 -0.79 21.81
N PRO A 120 -5.84 -0.55 23.01
CA PRO A 120 -5.68 -1.57 24.06
C PRO A 120 -6.99 -2.13 24.62
N ASP A 121 -8.05 -1.34 24.65
CA ASP A 121 -9.38 -1.74 25.15
C ASP A 121 -10.38 -2.01 24.00
N GLN A 122 -9.92 -2.04 22.74
CA GLN A 122 -10.77 -2.24 21.57
C GLN A 122 -10.75 -3.73 21.14
N PRO A 123 -11.85 -4.24 20.54
CA PRO A 123 -11.84 -5.60 20.01
C PRO A 123 -10.82 -5.74 18.87
N PRO A 124 -10.25 -6.94 18.66
CA PRO A 124 -9.39 -7.18 17.52
C PRO A 124 -10.19 -7.08 16.22
N PHE A 125 -9.52 -6.68 15.13
CA PHE A 125 -10.09 -6.60 13.78
C PHE A 125 -10.61 -7.96 13.30
N VAL A 126 -9.86 -9.03 13.61
CA VAL A 126 -10.17 -10.42 13.24
C VAL A 126 -9.64 -11.41 14.29
N ARG A 127 -10.18 -12.63 14.26
CA ARG A 127 -9.68 -13.81 14.97
C ARG A 127 -9.58 -15.00 14.00
N VAL A 128 -8.84 -16.03 14.40
CA VAL A 128 -8.88 -17.33 13.72
C VAL A 128 -10.32 -17.88 13.69
N GLY A 129 -10.77 -18.26 12.50
CA GLY A 129 -12.14 -18.68 12.21
C GLY A 129 -13.04 -17.59 11.62
N ASP A 130 -12.66 -16.31 11.68
CA ASP A 130 -13.46 -15.22 11.12
C ASP A 130 -13.36 -15.17 9.58
N THR A 131 -14.44 -14.74 8.94
CA THR A 131 -14.48 -14.43 7.50
C THR A 131 -13.95 -13.01 7.26
N VAL A 132 -13.09 -12.85 6.26
CA VAL A 132 -12.57 -11.57 5.78
C VAL A 132 -12.90 -11.34 4.32
N ALA A 133 -13.07 -10.07 3.92
CA ALA A 133 -13.14 -9.65 2.53
C ALA A 133 -11.78 -9.10 2.04
N SER A 134 -11.50 -9.20 0.74
CA SER A 134 -10.36 -8.49 0.14
C SER A 134 -10.47 -6.97 0.39
N GLY A 135 -9.39 -6.34 0.84
CA GLY A 135 -9.34 -4.94 1.28
C GLY A 135 -9.85 -4.68 2.71
N GLN A 136 -10.34 -5.69 3.42
CA GLN A 136 -10.72 -5.54 4.83
C GLN A 136 -9.48 -5.35 5.69
N GLN A 137 -9.47 -4.35 6.57
CA GLN A 137 -8.42 -4.19 7.57
C GLN A 137 -8.45 -5.36 8.58
N VAL A 138 -7.29 -5.99 8.76
CA VAL A 138 -7.08 -7.17 9.62
C VAL A 138 -6.06 -6.91 10.75
N GLY A 139 -5.40 -5.76 10.73
CA GLY A 139 -4.42 -5.36 11.75
C GLY A 139 -3.83 -3.99 11.48
N ILE A 140 -2.83 -3.62 12.29
CA ILE A 140 -2.00 -2.42 12.13
C ILE A 140 -0.54 -2.85 12.32
N VAL A 141 0.39 -2.30 11.53
CA VAL A 141 1.81 -2.28 11.89
C VAL A 141 2.20 -0.83 12.25
N GLU A 142 2.67 -0.62 13.48
CA GLU A 142 3.29 0.64 13.89
C GLU A 142 4.76 0.67 13.44
N ALA A 143 5.14 1.73 12.71
CA ALA A 143 6.55 2.07 12.54
C ALA A 143 6.78 3.57 12.64
N MET A 144 7.77 3.97 13.45
CA MET A 144 8.12 5.38 13.67
C MET A 144 6.91 6.25 14.06
N LYS A 145 5.99 5.70 14.86
CA LYS A 145 4.69 6.29 15.28
C LYS A 145 3.63 6.43 14.17
N LEU A 146 3.86 5.86 12.99
CA LEU A 146 2.85 5.76 11.93
C LEU A 146 2.10 4.44 12.07
N MET A 147 0.78 4.51 12.15
CA MET A 147 -0.13 3.36 12.21
C MET A 147 -0.52 2.97 10.78
N VAL A 148 0.16 1.98 10.20
CA VAL A 148 -0.11 1.53 8.83
C VAL A 148 -1.11 0.37 8.87
N PRO A 149 -2.28 0.47 8.21
CA PRO A 149 -3.25 -0.61 8.19
C PRO A 149 -2.69 -1.83 7.44
N VAL A 150 -3.00 -3.02 7.94
CA VAL A 150 -2.79 -4.29 7.23
C VAL A 150 -4.13 -4.72 6.68
N GLU A 151 -4.21 -4.98 5.39
CA GLU A 151 -5.45 -5.36 4.68
C GLU A 151 -5.36 -6.79 4.14
N ALA A 152 -6.48 -7.52 4.17
CA ALA A 152 -6.57 -8.84 3.56
C ALA A 152 -6.46 -8.75 2.04
N THR A 153 -5.56 -9.53 1.44
CA THR A 153 -5.36 -9.55 -0.02
C THR A 153 -6.49 -10.30 -0.76
N THR A 154 -7.13 -11.25 -0.09
CA THR A 154 -8.22 -12.09 -0.65
C THR A 154 -9.39 -12.23 0.32
N SER A 155 -10.56 -12.58 -0.20
CA SER A 155 -11.73 -12.94 0.61
C SER A 155 -11.63 -14.41 1.03
N GLY A 156 -11.88 -14.71 2.31
CA GLY A 156 -11.66 -16.05 2.84
C GLY A 156 -11.87 -16.18 4.34
N ILE A 157 -11.40 -17.28 4.92
CA ILE A 157 -11.45 -17.55 6.36
C ILE A 157 -10.03 -17.44 6.92
N VAL A 158 -9.84 -16.70 8.02
CA VAL A 158 -8.57 -16.64 8.76
C VAL A 158 -8.31 -18.01 9.39
N THR A 159 -7.27 -18.71 8.96
CA THR A 159 -6.92 -20.05 9.47
C THR A 159 -5.88 -20.01 10.56
N GLU A 160 -4.89 -19.12 10.46
CA GLU A 160 -3.75 -19.04 11.37
C GLU A 160 -3.30 -17.59 11.55
N MET A 161 -2.75 -17.29 12.73
CA MET A 161 -2.19 -15.98 13.09
C MET A 161 -0.89 -16.24 13.86
N PRO A 162 0.26 -16.42 13.16
CA PRO A 162 1.51 -16.84 13.79
C PRO A 162 2.21 -15.75 14.63
N VAL A 163 1.69 -14.52 14.62
CA VAL A 163 2.24 -13.36 15.34
C VAL A 163 1.23 -12.91 16.41
N ALA A 164 1.71 -12.63 17.61
CA ALA A 164 0.90 -12.15 18.73
C ALA A 164 0.60 -10.64 18.64
N ASP A 165 -0.34 -10.18 19.46
CA ASP A 165 -0.58 -8.74 19.63
C ASP A 165 0.61 -8.05 20.31
N ALA A 166 0.95 -6.85 19.84
CA ALA A 166 2.09 -6.05 20.25
C ALA A 166 3.47 -6.71 20.02
N GLU A 167 3.58 -7.65 19.09
CA GLU A 167 4.84 -8.32 18.72
C GLU A 167 5.60 -7.56 17.62
N SER A 168 6.93 -7.58 17.67
CA SER A 168 7.79 -6.99 16.63
C SER A 168 7.81 -7.85 15.36
N VAL A 169 7.70 -7.22 14.19
CA VAL A 169 7.64 -7.90 12.89
C VAL A 169 8.60 -7.32 11.86
N GLU A 170 9.11 -8.19 10.99
CA GLU A 170 9.99 -7.84 9.87
C GLU A 170 9.22 -7.67 8.55
N TYR A 171 9.78 -6.94 7.59
CA TYR A 171 9.18 -6.79 6.26
C TYR A 171 8.94 -8.14 5.58
N GLY A 172 7.71 -8.37 5.10
CA GLY A 172 7.34 -9.62 4.43
C GLY A 172 7.03 -10.80 5.37
N GLN A 173 7.22 -10.64 6.70
CA GLN A 173 6.83 -11.65 7.68
C GLN A 173 5.33 -11.92 7.60
N ALA A 174 4.93 -13.20 7.56
CA ALA A 174 3.52 -13.58 7.57
C ALA A 174 2.88 -13.21 8.92
N LEU A 175 1.77 -12.46 8.86
CA LEU A 175 1.01 -12.02 10.01
C LEU A 175 -0.21 -12.91 10.26
N LEU A 176 -0.82 -13.39 9.18
CA LEU A 176 -1.94 -14.33 9.18
C LEU A 176 -2.05 -15.08 7.85
N ALA A 177 -2.69 -16.25 7.91
CA ALA A 177 -3.02 -17.08 6.75
C ALA A 177 -4.54 -17.09 6.53
N VAL A 178 -4.96 -16.88 5.28
CA VAL A 178 -6.36 -16.88 4.85
C VAL A 178 -6.56 -18.04 3.88
N ARG A 179 -7.52 -18.93 4.15
CA ARG A 179 -8.02 -19.87 3.15
C ARG A 179 -9.01 -19.13 2.24
N PRO A 180 -8.72 -18.95 0.94
CA PRO A 180 -9.63 -18.26 0.03
C PRO A 180 -10.98 -18.99 -0.06
N VAL A 181 -12.06 -18.23 -0.26
CA VAL A 181 -13.34 -18.78 -0.71
C VAL A 181 -13.66 -18.17 -2.06
N GLU A 182 -13.93 -19.01 -3.08
CA GLU A 182 -14.26 -18.51 -4.41
C GLU A 182 -15.56 -17.69 -4.36
N GLN A 183 -15.45 -16.41 -4.74
CA GLN A 183 -16.61 -15.53 -4.86
C GLN A 183 -17.36 -15.89 -6.14
N SER A 184 -18.50 -16.58 -5.98
CA SER A 184 -19.42 -17.01 -7.05
C SER A 184 -20.24 -15.86 -7.61
#